data_AF-A0A3A8F4T0-F1
#
_entry.id   AF-A0A3A8F4T0-F1
#
_cell.length_a   1.000
_cell.length_b   1.000
_cell.length_c   1.000
_cell.angle_alpha   90.00
_cell.angle_beta   90.00
_cell.angle_gamma   90.00
#
_symmetry.space_group_name_H-M   'P 1'
#
loop_
_entity.id
_entity.type
_entity.pdbx_description
1 polymer ?
#
loop_
_entity_poly.entity_id
_entity_poly.type
_entity_poly.pdbx_seq_one_letter_code
_entity_poly.pdbx_strand_id
1 'polypeptide(L)'
;MNDFFTASNRPVTVGALSVHQLQMHNFDEWSGVAQVIKDFLNNHPDETTQTIFDAHPFESTQLIAHSLKYSTGQVIDLFKKDDALYILLLDAVIKVNDAFFTEPKPRHQDDVDPRKKSSWFNVFQLLASNGHSHESIMQMTYGSFQQYLKAAQKAERIKMRNLAIATRAQNAINKKFNEFIKSLEKEQ
;
A
#
# COMPACT_ATOMS: atom_id res chain seq x y z
N MET A 1 9.55 10.04 -3.64
CA MET A 1 10.24 10.42 -2.38
C MET A 1 11.03 9.23 -1.83
N ASN A 2 11.95 9.40 -0.88
CA ASN A 2 12.77 8.28 -0.36
C ASN A 2 12.08 7.49 0.76
N ASP A 3 12.63 6.34 1.12
CA ASP A 3 12.03 5.43 2.12
C ASP A 3 11.86 6.08 3.50
N PHE A 4 12.78 6.95 3.91
CA PHE A 4 12.70 7.64 5.20
C PHE A 4 11.61 8.71 5.23
N PHE A 5 11.37 9.39 4.11
CA PHE A 5 10.24 10.30 3.96
C PHE A 5 8.93 9.53 4.18
N THR A 6 8.79 8.39 3.50
CA THR A 6 7.59 7.55 3.56
C THR A 6 7.39 7.02 4.98
N ALA A 7 8.43 6.40 5.57
CA ALA A 7 8.42 5.79 6.89
C ALA A 7 8.15 6.77 8.04
N SER A 8 8.61 8.03 7.93
CA SER A 8 8.46 9.01 9.02
C SER A 8 7.23 9.90 8.86
N ASN A 9 6.36 9.66 7.88
CA ASN A 9 5.24 10.54 7.53
C ASN A 9 5.65 12.03 7.44
N ARG A 10 6.80 12.31 6.80
CA ARG A 10 7.28 13.70 6.71
C ARG A 10 6.31 14.50 5.82
N PRO A 11 5.92 15.72 6.22
CA PRO A 11 5.11 16.57 5.36
C PRO A 11 5.98 17.28 4.30
N VAL A 12 5.32 17.73 3.23
CA VAL A 12 5.85 18.74 2.31
C VAL A 12 5.12 20.05 2.54
N THR A 13 5.86 21.16 2.54
CA THR A 13 5.28 22.49 2.73
C THR A 13 4.89 23.14 1.41
N VAL A 14 3.64 23.61 1.31
CA VAL A 14 3.15 24.48 0.23
C VAL A 14 2.82 25.83 0.88
N GLY A 15 3.72 26.81 0.73
CA GLY A 15 3.66 28.03 1.53
C GLY A 15 3.75 27.73 3.03
N ALA A 16 2.73 28.14 3.80
CA ALA A 16 2.63 27.85 5.24
C ALA A 16 1.88 26.54 5.55
N LEU A 17 1.36 25.84 4.55
CA LEU A 17 0.54 24.63 4.72
C LEU A 17 1.42 23.38 4.66
N SER A 18 1.12 22.40 5.52
CA SER A 18 1.83 21.11 5.56
C SER A 18 0.96 20.00 4.96
N VAL A 19 1.42 19.46 3.83
CA VAL A 19 0.79 18.33 3.13
C VAL A 19 1.40 17.03 3.63
N HIS A 20 0.58 16.18 4.26
CA HIS A 20 0.98 14.91 4.84
C HIS A 20 0.65 13.74 3.91
N GLN A 21 1.27 12.60 4.20
CA GLN A 21 0.88 11.35 3.58
C GLN A 21 -0.41 10.82 4.22
N LEU A 22 -1.24 10.20 3.41
CA LEU A 22 -2.48 9.53 3.81
C LEU A 22 -2.15 8.27 4.61
N GLN A 23 -2.89 8.07 5.70
CA GLN A 23 -2.64 7.00 6.66
C GLN A 23 -3.67 5.88 6.54
N MET A 24 -3.33 4.69 7.05
CA MET A 24 -4.21 3.54 7.02
C MET A 24 -5.44 3.71 7.94
N HIS A 25 -5.34 4.53 8.99
CA HIS A 25 -6.40 4.68 9.99
C HIS A 25 -7.73 5.17 9.44
N ASN A 26 -7.71 5.93 8.34
CA ASN A 26 -8.89 6.49 7.65
C ASN A 26 -8.90 6.12 6.17
N PHE A 27 -8.35 4.95 5.85
CA PHE A 27 -8.27 4.44 4.49
C PHE A 27 -9.64 4.43 3.79
N ASP A 28 -10.69 4.06 4.50
CA ASP A 28 -12.07 4.05 3.99
C ASP A 28 -12.60 5.44 3.63
N GLU A 29 -12.15 6.49 4.30
CA GLU A 29 -12.57 7.87 4.02
C GLU A 29 -11.90 8.42 2.76
N TRP A 30 -10.58 8.28 2.64
CA TRP A 30 -9.83 8.93 1.56
C TRP A 30 -9.67 8.07 0.30
N SER A 31 -9.71 6.73 0.40
CA SER A 31 -9.40 5.86 -0.75
C SER A 31 -10.41 5.98 -1.87
N GLY A 32 -11.69 6.16 -1.56
CA GLY A 32 -12.74 6.35 -2.57
C GLY A 32 -12.50 7.59 -3.41
N VAL A 33 -12.24 8.73 -2.79
CA VAL A 33 -11.95 9.98 -3.51
C VAL A 33 -10.60 9.93 -4.22
N ALA A 34 -9.57 9.35 -3.60
CA ALA A 34 -8.27 9.17 -4.24
C ALA A 34 -8.36 8.27 -5.48
N GLN A 35 -9.24 7.26 -5.46
CA GLN A 35 -9.45 6.34 -6.58
C GLN A 35 -10.05 7.06 -7.79
N VAL A 36 -11.00 7.98 -7.61
CA VAL A 36 -11.56 8.80 -8.70
C VAL A 36 -10.45 9.61 -9.39
N ILE A 37 -9.62 10.29 -8.61
CA ILE A 37 -8.48 11.07 -9.13
C ILE A 37 -7.45 10.16 -9.82
N LYS A 38 -7.15 8.99 -9.24
CA LYS A 38 -6.24 8.00 -9.82
C LYS A 38 -6.75 7.46 -11.16
N ASP A 39 -8.05 7.18 -11.27
CA ASP A 39 -8.64 6.70 -12.52
C ASP A 39 -8.65 7.77 -13.60
N PHE A 40 -8.88 9.04 -13.23
CA PHE A 40 -8.72 10.17 -14.14
C PHE A 40 -7.28 10.24 -14.68
N LEU A 41 -6.28 10.24 -13.80
CA LEU A 41 -4.85 10.28 -14.18
C LEU A 41 -4.46 9.10 -15.08
N ASN A 42 -5.01 7.91 -14.85
CA ASN A 42 -4.74 6.73 -15.68
C ASN A 42 -5.31 6.85 -17.10
N ASN A 43 -6.44 7.54 -17.26
CA ASN A 43 -7.09 7.75 -18.56
C ASN A 43 -6.55 9.00 -19.27
N HIS A 44 -5.97 9.92 -18.52
CA HIS A 44 -5.51 11.23 -18.97
C HIS A 44 -4.12 11.58 -18.41
N PRO A 45 -3.05 10.86 -18.82
CA PRO A 45 -1.73 10.97 -18.20
C PRO A 45 -1.01 12.30 -18.45
N ASP A 46 -1.39 13.02 -19.52
CA ASP A 46 -0.77 14.29 -19.91
C ASP A 46 -1.53 15.52 -19.37
N GLU A 47 -2.63 15.31 -18.62
CA GLU A 47 -3.47 16.40 -18.12
C GLU A 47 -2.85 17.13 -16.93
N THR A 48 -3.25 18.39 -16.79
CA THR A 48 -2.78 19.24 -15.69
C THR A 48 -3.64 19.06 -14.44
N THR A 49 -3.06 19.41 -13.29
CA THR A 49 -3.77 19.45 -12.00
C THR A 49 -5.00 20.38 -12.04
N GLN A 50 -4.98 21.41 -12.88
CA GLN A 50 -6.16 22.25 -13.14
C GLN A 50 -7.30 21.43 -13.74
N THR A 51 -7.03 20.68 -14.81
CA THR A 51 -8.04 19.86 -15.48
C THR A 51 -8.65 18.84 -14.52
N ILE A 52 -7.83 18.24 -13.65
CA ILE A 52 -8.30 17.31 -12.61
C ILE A 52 -9.28 18.01 -11.67
N PHE A 53 -8.92 19.20 -11.19
CA PHE A 53 -9.75 19.96 -10.25
C PHE A 53 -11.07 20.41 -10.91
N ASP A 54 -11.04 20.83 -12.17
CA ASP A 54 -12.23 21.24 -12.92
C ASP A 54 -13.19 20.07 -13.16
N ALA A 55 -12.65 18.87 -13.44
CA ALA A 55 -13.45 17.66 -13.64
C ALA A 55 -13.98 17.07 -12.32
N HIS A 56 -13.18 17.13 -11.26
CA HIS A 56 -13.44 16.47 -9.97
C HIS A 56 -13.19 17.40 -8.78
N PRO A 57 -13.93 18.52 -8.66
CA PRO A 57 -13.66 19.53 -7.63
C PRO A 57 -13.93 19.02 -6.22
N PHE A 58 -14.95 18.17 -6.06
CA PHE A 58 -15.33 17.61 -4.76
C PHE A 58 -14.26 16.64 -4.25
N GLU A 59 -13.87 15.65 -5.06
CA GLU A 59 -12.88 14.64 -4.72
C GLU A 59 -11.51 15.29 -4.50
N SER A 60 -11.14 16.26 -5.34
CA SER A 60 -9.90 17.03 -5.19
C SER A 60 -9.87 17.79 -3.86
N THR A 61 -10.97 18.48 -3.51
CA THR A 61 -11.07 19.23 -2.25
C THR A 61 -10.99 18.31 -1.04
N GLN A 62 -11.70 17.17 -1.06
CA GLN A 62 -11.66 16.20 0.04
C GLN A 62 -10.26 15.58 0.20
N LEU A 63 -9.61 15.21 -0.90
CA LEU A 63 -8.28 14.63 -0.87
C LEU A 63 -7.24 15.62 -0.30
N ILE A 64 -7.34 16.90 -0.67
CA ILE A 64 -6.54 17.98 -0.07
C ILE A 64 -6.83 18.09 1.42
N ALA A 65 -8.09 18.08 1.84
CA ALA A 65 -8.48 18.16 3.24
C ALA A 65 -7.87 17.03 4.09
N HIS A 66 -7.96 15.78 3.62
CA HIS A 66 -7.35 14.64 4.31
C HIS A 66 -5.83 14.79 4.44
N SER A 67 -5.15 15.23 3.39
CA SER A 67 -3.68 15.39 3.39
C SER A 67 -3.22 16.58 4.25
N LEU A 68 -4.02 17.64 4.35
CA LEU A 68 -3.77 18.77 5.24
C LEU A 68 -4.18 18.48 6.69
N LYS A 69 -4.93 17.40 6.93
CA LYS A 69 -5.59 17.09 8.22
C LYS A 69 -6.59 18.19 8.63
N TYR A 70 -7.27 18.77 7.65
CA TYR A 70 -8.26 19.84 7.80
C TYR A 70 -9.65 19.31 7.50
N SER A 71 -10.69 20.05 7.93
CA SER A 71 -12.04 19.81 7.43
C SER A 71 -12.21 20.36 6.01
N THR A 72 -13.16 19.81 5.26
CA THR A 72 -13.50 20.30 3.91
C THR A 72 -13.87 21.78 3.92
N GLY A 73 -14.58 22.26 4.95
CA GLY A 73 -14.93 23.68 5.09
C GLY A 73 -13.70 24.58 5.24
N GLN A 74 -12.71 24.16 6.04
CA GLN A 74 -11.46 24.91 6.19
C GLN A 74 -10.70 25.01 4.86
N VAL A 75 -10.69 23.95 4.06
CA VAL A 75 -10.04 23.95 2.74
C VAL A 75 -10.78 24.87 1.75
N ILE A 76 -12.11 24.84 1.73
CA ILE A 76 -12.92 25.76 0.91
C ILE A 76 -12.61 27.22 1.28
N ASP A 77 -12.47 27.53 2.57
CA ASP A 77 -12.12 28.88 3.02
C ASP A 77 -10.68 29.28 2.71
N LEU A 78 -9.77 28.32 2.51
CA LEU A 78 -8.44 28.59 1.98
C LEU A 78 -8.51 28.98 0.50
N PHE A 79 -9.29 28.25 -0.31
CA PHE A 79 -9.41 28.52 -1.74
C PHE A 79 -10.01 29.90 -2.02
N LYS A 80 -10.97 30.36 -1.22
CA LYS A 80 -11.52 31.73 -1.34
C LYS A 80 -10.49 32.85 -1.12
N LYS A 81 -9.37 32.56 -0.44
CA LYS A 81 -8.33 33.54 -0.13
C LYS A 81 -7.25 33.59 -1.20
N ASP A 82 -7.06 32.49 -1.93
CA ASP A 82 -6.04 32.33 -2.95
C ASP A 82 -6.55 31.35 -4.04
N ASP A 83 -7.00 31.94 -5.15
CA ASP A 83 -7.62 31.24 -6.27
C ASP A 83 -6.67 30.29 -7.01
N ALA A 84 -5.35 30.33 -6.77
CA ALA A 84 -4.40 29.40 -7.40
C ALA A 84 -3.91 28.29 -6.46
N LEU A 85 -4.24 28.39 -5.17
CA LEU A 85 -3.69 27.51 -4.13
C LEU A 85 -4.14 26.06 -4.27
N TYR A 86 -5.35 25.82 -4.79
CA TYR A 86 -5.86 24.45 -4.96
C TYR A 86 -5.02 23.63 -5.94
N ILE A 87 -4.48 24.25 -6.99
CA ILE A 87 -3.63 23.60 -7.99
C ILE A 87 -2.33 23.13 -7.33
N LEU A 88 -1.68 24.02 -6.59
CA LEU A 88 -0.42 23.73 -5.90
C LEU A 88 -0.60 22.66 -4.82
N LEU A 89 -1.71 22.73 -4.08
CA LEU A 89 -2.04 21.74 -3.05
C LEU A 89 -2.35 20.37 -3.66
N LEU A 90 -3.16 20.29 -4.71
CA LEU A 90 -3.50 19.01 -5.34
C LEU A 90 -2.26 18.35 -5.95
N ASP A 91 -1.39 19.12 -6.61
CA ASP A 91 -0.11 18.62 -7.14
C ASP A 91 0.79 18.07 -6.02
N ALA A 92 0.94 18.82 -4.93
CA ALA A 92 1.70 18.37 -3.77
C ALA A 92 1.10 17.11 -3.15
N VAL A 93 -0.22 17.02 -3.05
CA VAL A 93 -0.94 15.85 -2.50
C VAL A 93 -0.69 14.61 -3.33
N ILE A 94 -0.80 14.70 -4.66
CA ILE A 94 -0.52 13.58 -5.58
C ILE A 94 0.93 13.14 -5.44
N LYS A 95 1.89 14.09 -5.41
CA LYS A 95 3.34 13.79 -5.26
C LYS A 95 3.70 13.19 -3.91
N VAL A 96 3.12 13.67 -2.82
CA VAL A 96 3.34 13.16 -1.45
C VAL A 96 2.79 11.73 -1.32
N ASN A 97 1.66 11.45 -1.97
CA ASN A 97 0.96 10.18 -1.92
C ASN A 97 1.19 9.29 -3.16
N ASP A 98 2.31 9.49 -3.85
CA ASP A 98 2.68 8.83 -5.10
C ASP A 98 2.57 7.30 -5.04
N ALA A 99 2.83 6.70 -3.87
CA ALA A 99 2.70 5.26 -3.65
C ALA A 99 1.29 4.71 -3.94
N PHE A 100 0.25 5.52 -3.75
CA PHE A 100 -1.13 5.14 -4.11
C PHE A 100 -1.38 5.35 -5.61
N PHE A 101 -1.00 6.51 -6.14
CA PHE A 101 -1.29 6.90 -7.52
C PHE A 101 -0.53 6.07 -8.56
N THR A 102 0.69 5.61 -8.25
CA THR A 102 1.51 4.77 -9.13
C THR A 102 1.28 3.28 -8.97
N GLU A 103 0.46 2.86 -8.00
CA GLU A 103 0.20 1.44 -7.79
C GLU A 103 -0.51 0.84 -9.02
N PRO A 104 0.05 -0.21 -9.64
CA PRO A 104 -0.50 -0.78 -10.86
C PRO A 104 -1.87 -1.39 -10.60
N LYS A 105 -2.76 -1.33 -11.60
CA LYS A 105 -4.05 -2.02 -11.52
C LYS A 105 -3.82 -3.52 -11.24
N PRO A 106 -4.59 -4.12 -10.32
CA PRO A 106 -4.45 -5.54 -10.02
C PRO A 106 -4.63 -6.36 -11.31
N ARG A 107 -3.64 -7.18 -11.66
CA ARG A 107 -3.75 -8.13 -12.77
C ARG A 107 -4.61 -9.30 -12.27
N HIS A 108 -5.87 -9.35 -12.70
CA HIS A 108 -6.85 -10.40 -12.40
C HIS A 108 -7.35 -10.45 -10.94
N GLN A 109 -8.43 -9.73 -10.66
CA GLN A 109 -9.22 -9.92 -9.43
C GLN A 109 -10.49 -10.77 -9.66
N ASP A 110 -10.89 -10.96 -10.92
CA ASP A 110 -12.19 -11.56 -11.28
C ASP A 110 -12.21 -13.09 -11.22
N ASP A 111 -11.05 -13.75 -11.34
CA ASP A 111 -10.95 -15.23 -11.35
C ASP A 111 -10.60 -15.87 -9.99
N VAL A 112 -10.43 -15.06 -8.93
CA VAL A 112 -10.14 -15.60 -7.59
C VAL A 112 -11.45 -15.85 -6.85
N ASP A 113 -11.72 -17.13 -6.51
CA ASP A 113 -12.85 -17.55 -5.67
C ASP A 113 -13.06 -16.53 -4.53
N PRO A 114 -14.26 -15.95 -4.38
CA PRO A 114 -14.56 -14.98 -3.34
C PRO A 114 -14.15 -15.43 -1.93
N ARG A 115 -14.21 -16.74 -1.65
CA ARG A 115 -13.78 -17.34 -0.37
C ARG A 115 -12.26 -17.37 -0.20
N LYS A 116 -11.51 -17.25 -1.30
CA LYS A 116 -10.05 -17.18 -1.35
C LYS A 116 -9.53 -15.75 -1.54
N LYS A 117 -10.42 -14.76 -1.67
CA LYS A 117 -10.01 -13.35 -1.72
C LYS A 117 -9.40 -12.98 -0.36
N SER A 118 -8.16 -12.48 -0.40
CA SER A 118 -7.50 -12.01 0.81
C SER A 118 -8.27 -10.81 1.35
N SER A 119 -8.72 -10.89 2.61
CA SER A 119 -9.31 -9.76 3.31
C SER A 119 -8.23 -8.83 3.85
N TRP A 120 -8.61 -7.59 4.19
CA TRP A 120 -7.75 -6.67 4.94
C TRP A 120 -7.28 -7.25 6.28
N PHE A 121 -8.11 -8.08 6.93
CA PHE A 121 -7.72 -8.80 8.14
C PHE A 121 -6.57 -9.78 7.90
N ASN A 122 -6.54 -10.50 6.78
CA ASN A 122 -5.42 -11.40 6.46
C ASN A 122 -4.11 -10.61 6.28
N VAL A 123 -4.21 -9.43 5.65
CA VAL A 123 -3.06 -8.54 5.44
C VAL A 123 -2.55 -7.99 6.78
N PHE A 124 -3.46 -7.53 7.65
CA PHE A 124 -3.11 -7.03 8.98
C PHE A 124 -2.55 -8.14 9.86
N GLN A 125 -3.11 -9.35 9.79
CA GLN A 125 -2.60 -10.51 10.52
C GLN A 125 -1.18 -10.88 10.07
N LEU A 126 -0.87 -10.78 8.77
CA LEU A 126 0.48 -11.01 8.26
C LEU A 126 1.47 -9.97 8.80
N LEU A 127 1.09 -8.70 8.84
CA LEU A 127 1.94 -7.66 9.43
C LEU A 127 2.11 -7.85 10.94
N ALA A 128 1.04 -8.26 11.63
CA ALA A 128 1.07 -8.57 13.05
C ALA A 128 1.96 -9.76 13.38
N SER A 129 1.94 -10.83 12.57
CA SER A 129 2.87 -11.96 12.74
C SER A 129 4.33 -11.59 12.47
N ASN A 130 4.57 -10.45 11.79
CA ASN A 130 5.90 -9.87 11.57
C ASN A 130 6.24 -8.75 12.58
N GLY A 131 5.48 -8.63 13.68
CA GLY A 131 5.85 -7.79 14.83
C GLY A 131 5.20 -6.40 14.86
N HIS A 132 4.32 -6.06 13.92
CA HIS A 132 3.56 -4.81 13.98
C HIS A 132 2.33 -4.93 14.89
N SER A 133 2.05 -3.94 15.72
CA SER A 133 0.75 -3.86 16.41
C SER A 133 -0.35 -3.36 15.46
N HIS A 134 -1.62 -3.65 15.77
CA HIS A 134 -2.75 -3.08 15.02
C HIS A 134 -2.66 -1.54 14.96
N GLU A 135 -2.41 -0.91 16.10
CA GLU A 135 -2.23 0.55 16.18
C GLU A 135 -1.07 1.03 15.29
N SER A 136 0.07 0.33 15.33
CA SER A 136 1.20 0.68 14.46
C SER A 136 0.81 0.63 12.99
N ILE A 137 0.05 -0.38 12.56
CA ILE A 137 -0.41 -0.53 11.16
C ILE A 137 -1.36 0.61 10.80
N MET A 138 -2.32 0.96 11.67
CA MET A 138 -3.26 2.05 11.43
C MET A 138 -2.55 3.41 11.29
N GLN A 139 -1.48 3.63 12.07
CA GLN A 139 -0.69 4.86 11.98
C GLN A 139 0.30 4.90 10.80
N MET A 140 0.50 3.80 10.06
CA MET A 140 1.35 3.81 8.87
C MET A 140 0.75 4.69 7.78
N THR A 141 1.61 5.38 7.05
CA THR A 141 1.24 5.95 5.75
C THR A 141 0.94 4.81 4.78
N TYR A 142 0.11 5.06 3.77
CA TYR A 142 -0.21 4.07 2.75
C TYR A 142 1.06 3.50 2.10
N GLY A 143 2.02 4.38 1.78
CA GLY A 143 3.29 3.99 1.20
C GLY A 143 4.10 3.07 2.12
N SER A 144 4.19 3.36 3.42
CA SER A 144 4.90 2.50 4.38
C SER A 144 4.22 1.16 4.54
N PHE A 145 2.89 1.17 4.67
CA PHE A 145 2.08 -0.04 4.75
C PHE A 145 2.36 -0.97 3.56
N GLN A 146 2.33 -0.43 2.33
CA GLN A 146 2.63 -1.18 1.11
C GLN A 146 4.04 -1.78 1.10
N GLN A 147 5.05 -1.03 1.57
CA GLN A 147 6.43 -1.52 1.62
C GLN A 147 6.62 -2.64 2.65
N TYR A 148 6.06 -2.47 3.85
CA TYR A 148 6.10 -3.53 4.88
C TYR A 148 5.34 -4.77 4.44
N LEU A 149 4.20 -4.62 3.78
CA LEU A 149 3.44 -5.74 3.23
C LEU A 149 4.26 -6.52 2.20
N LYS A 150 4.90 -5.82 1.25
CA LYS A 150 5.78 -6.44 0.25
C LYS A 150 6.95 -7.18 0.90
N ALA A 151 7.56 -6.59 1.94
CA ALA A 151 8.65 -7.21 2.69
C ALA A 151 8.20 -8.48 3.42
N ALA A 152 7.06 -8.42 4.13
CA ALA A 152 6.49 -9.57 4.84
C ALA A 152 6.13 -10.72 3.88
N GLN A 153 5.48 -10.41 2.75
CA GLN A 153 5.18 -11.41 1.72
C GLN A 153 6.46 -12.02 1.11
N LYS A 154 7.52 -11.23 0.91
CA LYS A 154 8.81 -11.73 0.43
C LYS A 154 9.45 -12.68 1.45
N ALA A 155 9.41 -12.33 2.74
CA ALA A 155 9.93 -13.17 3.80
C ALA A 155 9.19 -14.52 3.87
N GLU A 156 7.86 -14.52 3.82
CA GLU A 156 7.05 -15.76 3.79
C GLU A 156 7.35 -16.63 2.56
N ARG A 157 7.49 -16.02 1.37
CA ARG A 157 7.89 -16.78 0.17
C ARG A 157 9.26 -17.45 0.32
N ILE A 158 10.23 -16.75 0.90
CA ILE A 158 11.58 -17.30 1.14
C ILE A 158 11.51 -18.44 2.17
N LYS A 159 10.77 -18.24 3.26
CA LYS A 159 10.56 -19.26 4.31
C LYS A 159 9.94 -20.54 3.73
N MET A 160 8.87 -20.41 2.95
CA MET A 160 8.21 -21.55 2.29
C MET A 160 9.12 -22.26 1.29
N ARG A 161 9.91 -21.50 0.52
CA ARG A 161 10.91 -22.07 -0.39
C ARG A 161 11.96 -22.89 0.36
N ASN A 162 12.49 -22.34 1.45
CA ASN A 162 13.51 -23.02 2.25
C ASN A 162 12.96 -24.28 2.93
N LEU A 163 11.73 -24.22 3.46
CA LEU A 163 11.04 -25.39 4.00
C LEU A 163 10.86 -26.48 2.93
N ALA A 164 10.42 -26.12 1.73
CA ALA A 164 10.27 -27.08 0.63
C ALA A 164 11.59 -27.75 0.24
N ILE A 165 12.69 -27.00 0.22
CA ILE A 165 14.04 -27.54 -0.05
C ILE A 165 14.45 -28.51 1.06
N ALA A 166 14.29 -28.12 2.33
CA ALA A 166 14.62 -28.96 3.47
C ALA A 166 13.79 -30.26 3.47
N THR A 167 12.48 -30.19 3.21
CA THR A 167 11.61 -31.37 3.12
C THR A 167 12.05 -32.30 1.98
N ARG A 168 12.43 -31.77 0.81
CA ARG A 168 12.95 -32.58 -0.31
C ARG A 168 14.26 -33.26 0.05
N ALA A 169 15.18 -32.55 0.70
CA ALA A 169 16.44 -33.11 1.18
C ALA A 169 16.19 -34.25 2.20
N GLN A 170 15.30 -34.03 3.17
CA GLN A 170 14.93 -35.04 4.15
C GLN A 170 14.31 -36.28 3.50
N ASN A 171 13.41 -36.10 2.53
CA ASN A 171 12.81 -37.22 1.80
C ASN A 171 13.85 -38.02 1.02
N ALA A 172 14.83 -37.36 0.40
CA ALA A 172 15.92 -38.03 -0.30
C ALA A 172 16.82 -38.82 0.66
N ILE A 173 17.13 -38.26 1.85
CA ILE A 173 17.87 -38.95 2.91
C ILE A 173 17.10 -40.17 3.40
N ASN A 174 15.82 -40.00 3.74
CA ASN A 174 14.96 -41.09 4.22
C ASN A 174 14.87 -42.21 3.19
N LYS A 175 14.78 -41.89 1.89
CA LYS A 175 14.78 -42.89 0.83
C LYS A 175 16.07 -43.69 0.80
N LYS A 176 17.24 -43.02 0.79
CA LYS A 176 18.54 -43.69 0.83
C LYS A 176 18.75 -44.52 2.08
N PHE A 177 18.32 -44.00 3.22
CA PHE A 177 18.39 -44.72 4.50
C PHE A 177 17.53 -45.99 4.46
N ASN A 178 16.29 -45.91 3.97
CA ASN A 178 15.42 -47.08 3.82
C ASN A 178 15.98 -48.10 2.82
N GLU A 179 16.63 -47.66 1.74
CA GLU A 179 17.33 -48.55 0.79
C GLU A 179 18.50 -49.27 1.48
N PHE A 180 19.27 -48.56 2.31
CA PHE A 180 20.37 -49.13 3.09
C PHE A 180 19.89 -50.15 4.15
N ILE A 181 18.81 -49.85 4.88
CA ILE A 181 18.24 -50.81 5.84
C ILE A 181 17.78 -52.09 5.11
N LYS A 182 17.10 -51.95 3.97
CA LYS A 182 16.67 -53.10 3.16
C LYS A 182 17.83 -53.92 2.59
N SER A 183 18.99 -53.32 2.31
CA SER A 183 20.16 -54.09 1.88
C SER A 183 20.74 -54.92 3.02
N LEU A 184 20.76 -54.40 4.25
CA LEU A 184 21.22 -55.16 5.41
C LEU A 184 20.29 -56.34 5.74
N GLU A 185 18.99 -56.17 5.58
CA GLU A 185 18.00 -57.26 5.78
C GLU A 185 18.11 -58.38 4.73
N LYS A 186 18.68 -58.11 3.56
CA LYS A 186 18.88 -59.11 2.49
C LYS A 186 20.18 -59.89 2.62
N GLU A 187 21.11 -59.45 3.45
CA GLU A 187 22.40 -60.09 3.69
C GLU A 187 22.40 -61.04 4.91
N GLN A 188 21.23 -61.24 5.54
CA GLN A 188 20.94 -62.29 6.53
C GLN A 188 20.17 -63.45 5.92
#